data_AF-A0A1W6BUN2-F1
#
_entry.id   AF-A0A1W6BUN2-F1
#
_cell.length_a   1.000
_cell.length_b   1.000
_cell.length_c   1.000
_cell.angle_alpha   90.00
_cell.angle_beta   90.00
_cell.angle_gamma   90.00
#
_symmetry.space_group_name_H-M   'P 1'
#
loop_
_entity.id
_entity.type
_entity.pdbx_description
1 polymer ?
#
loop_
_entity_poly.entity_id
_entity_poly.type
_entity_poly.pdbx_seq_one_letter_code
_entity_poly.pdbx_strand_id
1 'polypeptide(L)'
;MISRDFLYSIHRDKKSIYLFCENKSIIDCQSIYEELYKLEATTDFTFKELQNYQAYIFLNSTLLTGSTELPNNPFYFGELDKDNIIKQDRPSYYFSPKDESSGLGRLSIFYKNDELCLLNYSIIENSLNIKLECLSKQSLEYKDLISNTIKEQKTTQVDKKQSIAKLHALLENQNLECIHGGKVILQSNKGKSFKDNNIPIMLESDLLNSSISACPNTIAGVSVPCSKVANVKGALSQKKVNNEYAILQELISACITDKGFPLKVSFTPTQFKFDHSFDPKEGLGGESKESGLGYEKPIFYIDYKIDYEQKDFIPIHSMKILGEELSSNDNGIKEYKLEISKAKELDEFLKSQELVKNLLQDYTTKENLYKFMDITLQNHTKFYIFIIPKNIPKVLKKYYKDNETYQNNKDYGVGKFKIVDKVNIYDDKTSKSIEIYLAPYEAKHIKIIFNENLYEKLTQTSIFCIR
;
A
#
# COMPACT_ATOMS: atom_id res chain seq x y z
N MET A 1 9.39 -0.94 -13.41
CA MET A 1 8.33 -1.97 -13.48
C MET A 1 7.48 -1.91 -12.21
N ILE A 2 6.25 -2.40 -12.25
CA ILE A 2 5.28 -2.28 -11.14
C ILE A 2 5.14 -3.63 -10.44
N SER A 3 5.39 -3.65 -9.13
CA SER A 3 5.05 -4.75 -8.22
C SER A 3 3.70 -4.48 -7.55
N ARG A 4 3.12 -5.49 -6.89
CA ARG A 4 1.84 -5.33 -6.18
C ARG A 4 1.93 -4.27 -5.07
N ASP A 5 3.10 -4.13 -4.45
CA ASP A 5 3.28 -3.35 -3.22
C ASP A 5 4.32 -2.23 -3.33
N PHE A 6 5.12 -2.18 -4.41
CA PHE A 6 6.11 -1.13 -4.68
C PHE A 6 6.39 -0.95 -6.18
N LEU A 7 6.99 0.19 -6.55
CA LEU A 7 7.59 0.38 -7.87
C LEU A 7 9.08 0.01 -7.80
N TYR A 8 9.65 -0.50 -8.89
CA TYR A 8 11.09 -0.74 -8.92
C TYR A 8 11.77 -0.39 -10.25
N SER A 9 13.03 -0.01 -10.15
CA SER A 9 13.96 0.23 -11.26
C SER A 9 15.22 -0.63 -11.08
N ILE A 10 15.73 -1.21 -12.16
CA ILE A 10 16.93 -2.06 -12.13
C ILE A 10 18.02 -1.38 -12.95
N HIS A 11 19.17 -1.17 -12.32
CA HIS A 11 20.32 -0.49 -12.89
C HIS A 11 21.48 -1.49 -13.04
N ARG A 12 21.64 -2.04 -14.25
CA ARG A 12 22.65 -3.07 -14.57
C ARG A 12 24.09 -2.53 -14.42
N ASP A 13 24.32 -1.29 -14.82
CA ASP A 13 25.58 -0.57 -14.68
C ASP A 13 26.02 -0.43 -13.21
N LYS A 14 25.07 -0.16 -12.32
CA LYS A 14 25.30 0.01 -10.87
C LYS A 14 25.13 -1.26 -10.06
N LYS A 15 24.75 -2.37 -10.68
CA LYS A 15 24.32 -3.61 -10.00
C LYS A 15 23.35 -3.31 -8.85
N SER A 16 22.35 -2.49 -9.12
CA SER A 16 21.46 -1.95 -8.09
C SER A 16 20.00 -2.11 -8.46
N ILE A 17 19.16 -2.33 -7.46
CA ILE A 17 17.70 -2.39 -7.58
C ILE A 17 17.14 -1.26 -6.70
N TYR A 18 16.39 -0.33 -7.28
CA TYR A 18 15.77 0.77 -6.56
C TYR A 18 14.28 0.47 -6.38
N LEU A 19 13.84 0.43 -5.14
CA LEU A 19 12.47 0.19 -4.72
C LEU A 19 11.86 1.52 -4.29
N PHE A 20 10.74 1.92 -4.88
CA PHE A 20 10.04 3.16 -4.57
C PHE A 20 8.72 2.80 -3.90
N CYS A 21 8.58 3.25 -2.66
CA CYS A 21 7.49 2.89 -1.78
C CYS A 21 6.58 4.10 -1.57
N GLU A 22 5.28 3.83 -1.53
CA GLU A 22 4.26 4.81 -1.23
C GLU A 22 4.02 4.85 0.29
N ASN A 23 3.35 5.90 0.77
CA ASN A 23 2.99 6.02 2.18
C ASN A 23 2.12 4.83 2.62
N LYS A 24 2.41 4.28 3.80
CA LYS A 24 1.76 3.11 4.43
C LYS A 24 1.93 1.80 3.68
N SER A 25 2.89 1.71 2.75
CA SER A 25 3.27 0.44 2.15
C SER A 25 3.77 -0.54 3.21
N ILE A 26 3.44 -1.82 3.01
CA ILE A 26 3.95 -2.95 3.81
C ILE A 26 4.66 -3.89 2.84
N ILE A 27 5.96 -4.12 3.06
CA ILE A 27 6.80 -4.89 2.14
C ILE A 27 7.50 -5.99 2.92
N ASP A 28 7.38 -7.22 2.46
CA ASP A 28 8.20 -8.32 2.97
C ASP A 28 9.55 -8.32 2.26
N CYS A 29 10.66 -8.19 3.01
CA CYS A 29 12.00 -8.19 2.43
C CYS A 29 12.29 -9.48 1.65
N GLN A 30 11.65 -10.60 2.02
CA GLN A 30 11.82 -11.88 1.33
C GLN A 30 11.01 -11.95 0.03
N SER A 31 9.84 -11.31 -0.04
CA SER A 31 8.98 -11.35 -1.24
C SER A 31 9.59 -10.60 -2.43
N ILE A 32 10.51 -9.66 -2.18
CA ILE A 32 11.28 -8.98 -3.23
C ILE A 32 12.00 -10.00 -4.11
N TYR A 33 12.64 -11.02 -3.53
CA TYR A 33 13.35 -12.04 -4.30
C TYR A 33 12.40 -12.91 -5.14
N GLU A 34 11.18 -13.15 -4.68
CA GLU A 34 10.16 -13.87 -5.45
C GLU A 34 9.66 -13.05 -6.65
N GLU A 35 9.60 -11.73 -6.51
CA GLU A 35 9.28 -10.86 -7.64
C GLU A 35 10.42 -10.76 -8.65
N LEU A 36 11.68 -10.78 -8.18
CA LEU A 36 12.84 -10.89 -9.07
C LEU A 36 12.84 -12.21 -9.85
N TYR A 37 12.35 -13.31 -9.26
CA TYR A 37 12.20 -14.58 -10.00
C TYR A 37 11.24 -14.46 -11.19
N LYS A 38 10.16 -13.67 -11.05
CA LYS A 38 9.20 -13.42 -12.14
C LYS A 38 9.81 -12.59 -13.29
N LEU A 39 10.89 -11.85 -13.04
CA LEU A 39 11.57 -11.04 -14.05
C LEU A 39 12.35 -11.88 -15.06
N GLU A 40 12.89 -13.02 -14.66
CA GLU A 40 13.64 -13.92 -15.56
C GLU A 40 12.75 -14.44 -16.71
N ALA A 41 11.44 -14.50 -16.50
CA ALA A 41 10.48 -14.88 -17.53
C ALA A 41 10.10 -13.74 -18.50
N THR A 42 10.45 -12.48 -18.18
CA THR A 42 9.94 -11.29 -18.88
C THR A 42 11.02 -10.30 -19.31
N THR A 43 12.26 -10.51 -18.88
CA THR A 43 13.43 -9.66 -19.16
C THR A 43 14.66 -10.53 -19.44
N ASP A 44 15.76 -9.92 -19.85
CA ASP A 44 17.06 -10.58 -20.04
C ASP A 44 17.88 -10.68 -18.73
N PHE A 45 17.30 -10.29 -17.59
CA PHE A 45 17.92 -10.48 -16.29
C PHE A 45 17.70 -11.91 -15.80
N THR A 46 18.77 -12.58 -15.37
CA THR A 46 18.65 -13.87 -14.69
C THR A 46 18.48 -13.67 -13.20
N PHE A 47 17.78 -14.59 -12.53
CA PHE A 47 17.65 -14.54 -11.07
C PHE A 47 19.01 -14.54 -10.36
N LYS A 48 19.96 -15.33 -10.88
CA LYS A 48 21.33 -15.41 -10.38
C LYS A 48 22.11 -14.10 -10.56
N GLU A 49 21.85 -13.35 -11.64
CA GLU A 49 22.40 -12.00 -11.81
C GLU A 49 21.84 -11.05 -10.76
N LEU A 50 20.51 -11.01 -10.60
CA LEU A 50 19.81 -10.09 -9.70
C LEU A 50 20.08 -10.36 -8.21
N GLN A 51 20.35 -11.61 -7.83
CA GLN A 51 20.77 -11.94 -6.46
C GLN A 51 22.08 -11.24 -6.03
N ASN A 52 22.94 -10.88 -6.99
CA ASN A 52 24.18 -10.17 -6.72
C ASN A 52 24.03 -8.65 -6.73
N TYR A 53 22.81 -8.14 -6.94
CA TYR A 53 22.54 -6.71 -6.97
C TYR A 53 22.17 -6.22 -5.58
N GLN A 54 22.50 -4.97 -5.30
CA GLN A 54 22.14 -4.34 -4.04
C GLN A 54 20.80 -3.63 -4.17
N ALA A 55 19.86 -3.97 -3.28
CA ALA A 55 18.58 -3.30 -3.20
C ALA A 55 18.70 -2.02 -2.35
N TYR A 56 18.09 -0.95 -2.82
CA TYR A 56 17.95 0.34 -2.14
C TYR A 56 16.48 0.72 -2.15
N ILE A 57 16.02 1.36 -1.08
CA ILE A 57 14.61 1.66 -0.90
C ILE A 57 14.41 3.15 -0.64
N PHE A 58 13.40 3.70 -1.32
CA PHE A 58 13.04 5.10 -1.31
C PHE A 58 11.63 5.25 -0.78
N LEU A 59 11.44 6.11 0.21
CA LEU A 59 10.13 6.55 0.69
C LEU A 59 9.95 8.00 0.30
N ASN A 60 8.94 8.31 -0.53
CA ASN A 60 8.67 9.67 -1.01
C ASN A 60 9.94 10.35 -1.56
N SER A 61 10.61 9.67 -2.50
CA SER A 61 11.88 10.07 -3.13
C SER A 61 13.09 10.22 -2.19
N THR A 62 12.96 9.86 -0.91
CA THR A 62 14.06 9.90 0.06
C THR A 62 14.68 8.51 0.21
N LEU A 63 15.97 8.40 -0.08
CA LEU A 63 16.73 7.16 0.10
C LEU A 63 16.83 6.81 1.59
N LEU A 64 16.45 5.59 1.94
CA LEU A 64 16.55 5.09 3.30
C LEU A 64 17.90 4.39 3.50
N THR A 65 18.75 4.96 4.34
CA THR A 65 20.10 4.44 4.64
C THR A 65 20.23 3.82 6.02
N GLY A 66 19.25 4.05 6.90
CA GLY A 66 19.31 3.68 8.30
C GLY A 66 19.90 4.78 9.18
N SER A 67 20.06 4.48 10.48
CA SER A 67 20.50 5.44 11.49
C SER A 67 21.09 4.73 12.71
N THR A 68 21.52 5.52 13.69
CA THR A 68 22.08 5.04 14.95
C THR A 68 21.00 5.00 16.03
N GLU A 69 21.10 4.01 16.92
CA GLU A 69 20.13 3.80 18.00
C GLU A 69 20.13 4.97 18.99
N LEU A 70 18.93 5.39 19.37
CA LEU A 70 18.72 6.47 20.32
C LEU A 70 19.07 6.03 21.74
N PRO A 71 19.71 6.89 22.55
CA PRO A 71 19.95 6.61 23.96
C PRO A 71 18.64 6.29 24.70
N ASN A 72 18.68 5.28 25.57
CA ASN A 72 17.56 4.83 26.41
C ASN A 72 16.28 4.36 25.67
N ASN A 73 16.33 4.22 24.34
CA ASN A 73 15.20 3.75 23.54
C ASN A 73 15.64 2.56 22.67
N PRO A 74 15.68 1.34 23.25
CA PRO A 74 16.13 0.15 22.55
C PRO A 74 15.39 -0.08 21.23
N PHE A 75 16.14 -0.39 20.19
CA PHE A 75 15.68 -0.62 18.82
C PHE A 75 14.98 0.57 18.14
N TYR A 76 15.09 1.77 18.70
CA TYR A 76 14.67 2.99 18.04
C TYR A 76 15.90 3.71 17.51
N PHE A 77 15.90 4.06 16.22
CA PHE A 77 17.05 4.66 15.53
C PHE A 77 16.63 5.96 14.87
N GLY A 78 17.49 6.96 14.94
CA GLY A 78 17.20 8.27 14.39
C GLY A 78 18.12 9.35 14.95
N GLU A 79 17.73 10.60 14.73
CA GLU A 79 18.44 11.74 15.28
C GLU A 79 17.51 12.57 16.14
N LEU A 80 18.03 13.07 17.26
CA LEU A 80 17.34 14.06 18.08
C LEU A 80 17.77 15.47 17.67
N ASP A 81 16.85 16.42 17.79
CA ASP A 81 17.17 17.84 17.74
C ASP A 81 17.72 18.34 19.09
N LYS A 82 17.88 19.67 19.21
CA LYS A 82 18.43 20.30 20.42
C LYS A 82 17.51 20.17 21.64
N ASP A 83 16.23 19.88 21.42
CA ASP A 83 15.20 19.76 22.45
C ASP A 83 14.90 18.28 22.80
N ASN A 84 15.74 17.34 22.33
CA ASN A 84 15.57 15.89 22.46
C ASN A 84 14.31 15.34 21.77
N ILE A 85 13.81 16.01 20.74
CA ILE A 85 12.70 15.54 19.90
C ILE A 85 13.27 14.86 18.66
N ILE A 86 12.64 13.76 18.22
CA ILE A 86 13.05 13.07 16.99
C ILE A 86 12.88 14.00 15.80
N LYS A 87 13.98 14.21 15.08
CA LYS A 87 14.01 14.96 13.83
C LYS A 87 13.07 14.34 12.80
N GLN A 88 12.21 15.18 12.23
CA GLN A 88 11.24 14.79 11.20
C GLN A 88 11.73 15.09 9.77
N ASP A 89 12.83 15.84 9.63
CA ASP A 89 13.49 16.13 8.35
C ASP A 89 14.40 14.99 7.86
N ARG A 90 14.58 13.96 8.70
CA ARG A 90 15.29 12.71 8.39
C ARG A 90 14.44 11.51 8.77
N PRO A 91 14.62 10.35 8.12
CA PRO A 91 13.91 9.14 8.51
C PRO A 91 14.33 8.66 9.90
N SER A 92 13.34 8.17 10.65
CA SER A 92 13.55 7.43 11.90
C SER A 92 13.02 6.00 11.74
N TYR A 93 13.53 5.11 12.57
CA TYR A 93 13.35 3.68 12.41
C TYR A 93 13.04 3.03 13.74
N TYR A 94 12.11 2.09 13.76
CA TYR A 94 11.84 1.26 14.92
C TYR A 94 11.87 -0.20 14.51
N PHE A 95 12.79 -0.96 15.09
CA PHE A 95 12.91 -2.39 14.86
C PHE A 95 12.20 -3.17 15.97
N SER A 96 11.29 -4.04 15.58
CA SER A 96 10.63 -4.99 16.46
C SER A 96 11.14 -6.39 16.14
N PRO A 97 11.99 -7.00 16.98
CA PRO A 97 12.38 -8.39 16.86
C PRO A 97 11.17 -9.31 16.69
N LYS A 98 11.26 -10.28 15.77
CA LYS A 98 10.25 -11.33 15.62
C LYS A 98 10.41 -12.43 16.66
N ASP A 99 11.65 -12.76 16.98
CA ASP A 99 12.06 -13.75 17.95
C ASP A 99 13.51 -13.48 18.40
N GLU A 100 13.98 -14.23 19.41
CA GLU A 100 15.29 -14.05 20.04
C GLU A 100 16.48 -14.64 19.25
N SER A 101 16.24 -15.30 18.11
CA SER A 101 17.21 -16.21 17.50
C SER A 101 17.47 -16.00 16.00
N SER A 102 16.53 -15.41 15.27
CA SER A 102 16.61 -15.28 13.81
C SER A 102 17.31 -14.01 13.36
N GLY A 103 17.32 -12.97 14.20
CA GLY A 103 17.73 -11.61 13.79
C GLY A 103 16.80 -10.95 12.79
N LEU A 104 15.64 -11.56 12.53
CA LEU A 104 14.59 -11.01 11.68
C LEU A 104 13.57 -10.27 12.54
N GLY A 105 12.97 -9.25 11.96
CA GLY A 105 11.93 -8.48 12.63
C GLY A 105 11.17 -7.58 11.68
N ARG A 106 10.25 -6.82 12.26
CA ARG A 106 9.55 -5.74 11.58
C ARG A 106 10.38 -4.46 11.73
N LEU A 107 10.64 -3.76 10.64
CA LEU A 107 11.22 -2.42 10.65
C LEU A 107 10.14 -1.41 10.24
N SER A 108 9.69 -0.61 11.20
CA SER A 108 8.87 0.57 10.95
C SER A 108 9.75 1.76 10.62
N ILE A 109 9.41 2.50 9.57
CA ILE A 109 10.14 3.68 9.11
C ILE A 109 9.17 4.85 9.13
N PHE A 110 9.56 5.95 9.75
CA PHE A 110 8.79 7.19 9.80
C PHE A 110 9.59 8.32 9.18
N TYR A 111 9.00 9.04 8.25
CA TYR A 111 9.62 10.18 7.61
C TYR A 111 8.58 11.23 7.27
N LYS A 112 8.68 12.41 7.90
CA LYS A 112 7.64 13.45 7.82
C LYS A 112 6.27 12.87 8.22
N ASN A 113 5.30 12.89 7.31
CA ASN A 113 3.95 12.35 7.51
C ASN A 113 3.76 10.96 6.88
N ASP A 114 4.85 10.35 6.40
CA ASP A 114 4.83 9.07 5.71
C ASP A 114 5.38 7.95 6.61
N GLU A 115 4.77 6.78 6.47
CA GLU A 115 5.17 5.55 7.15
C GLU A 115 5.47 4.46 6.12
N LEU A 116 6.45 3.60 6.41
CA LEU A 116 6.74 2.39 5.65
C LEU A 116 7.03 1.24 6.62
N CYS A 117 6.51 0.06 6.33
CA CYS A 117 6.72 -1.13 7.13
C CYS A 117 7.45 -2.19 6.32
N LEU A 118 8.62 -2.63 6.80
CA LEU A 118 9.35 -3.76 6.24
C LEU A 118 9.21 -4.98 7.15
N LEU A 119 8.69 -6.07 6.62
CA LEU A 119 8.63 -7.37 7.29
C LEU A 119 9.87 -8.19 6.96
N ASN A 120 10.26 -9.08 7.89
CA ASN A 120 11.45 -9.93 7.80
C ASN A 120 12.74 -9.13 7.47
N TYR A 121 12.84 -7.89 7.97
CA TYR A 121 14.07 -7.13 7.93
C TYR A 121 15.10 -7.81 8.85
N SER A 122 16.30 -8.07 8.33
CA SER A 122 17.41 -8.61 9.11
C SER A 122 18.26 -7.48 9.67
N ILE A 123 18.29 -7.36 11.00
CA ILE A 123 19.17 -6.39 11.68
C ILE A 123 20.65 -6.81 11.65
N ILE A 124 20.92 -8.07 11.31
CA ILE A 124 22.27 -8.62 11.14
C ILE A 124 22.77 -8.38 9.72
N GLU A 125 21.95 -8.71 8.72
CA GLU A 125 22.33 -8.59 7.31
C GLU A 125 22.08 -7.18 6.73
N ASN A 126 21.41 -6.30 7.49
CA ASN A 126 21.01 -4.96 7.06
C ASN A 126 20.22 -5.00 5.75
N SER A 127 19.08 -5.70 5.76
CA SER A 127 18.25 -5.94 4.57
C SER A 127 17.96 -4.63 3.82
N LEU A 128 17.99 -4.70 2.49
CA LEU A 128 17.74 -3.55 1.59
C LEU A 128 18.69 -2.37 1.83
N ASN A 129 19.88 -2.66 2.37
CA ASN A 129 20.95 -1.69 2.62
C ASN A 129 20.57 -0.57 3.61
N ILE A 130 19.56 -0.79 4.45
CA ILE A 130 19.26 0.05 5.60
C ILE A 130 20.12 -0.44 6.76
N LYS A 131 21.03 0.40 7.25
CA LYS A 131 21.97 0.03 8.32
C LYS A 131 21.52 0.58 9.66
N LEU A 132 21.25 -0.31 10.61
CA LEU A 132 20.84 0.06 11.96
C LEU A 132 21.98 -0.22 12.95
N GLU A 133 22.57 0.84 13.46
CA GLU A 133 23.68 0.76 14.42
C GLU A 133 23.12 0.64 15.84
N CYS A 134 23.34 -0.54 16.44
CA CYS A 134 22.90 -0.86 17.80
C CYS A 134 23.93 -0.38 18.82
N LEU A 135 23.49 0.36 19.83
CA LEU A 135 24.29 0.93 20.91
C LEU A 135 23.78 0.55 22.30
N SER A 136 22.49 0.21 22.45
CA SER A 136 21.89 -0.14 23.73
C SER A 136 22.32 -1.52 24.18
N LYS A 137 22.41 -1.72 25.50
CA LYS A 137 22.73 -3.04 26.08
C LYS A 137 21.79 -4.14 25.56
N GLN A 138 20.50 -3.85 25.50
CA GLN A 138 19.48 -4.79 25.04
C GLN A 138 19.66 -5.18 23.57
N SER A 139 19.94 -4.22 22.68
CA SER A 139 20.08 -4.49 21.25
C SER A 139 21.42 -5.18 20.92
N LEU A 140 22.47 -4.89 21.69
CA LEU A 140 23.75 -5.57 21.61
C LEU A 140 23.64 -7.03 22.09
N GLU A 141 23.03 -7.27 23.25
CA GLU A 141 22.78 -8.62 23.76
C GLU A 141 21.94 -9.46 22.79
N TYR A 142 20.94 -8.84 22.16
CA TYR A 142 20.15 -9.47 21.11
C TYR A 142 21.03 -9.88 19.91
N LYS A 143 21.89 -8.98 19.41
CA LYS A 143 22.83 -9.29 18.32
C LYS A 143 23.84 -10.39 18.67
N ASP A 144 24.32 -10.40 19.91
CA ASP A 144 25.27 -11.41 20.40
C ASP A 144 24.60 -12.79 20.49
N LEU A 145 23.37 -12.86 21.01
CA LEU A 145 22.59 -14.09 21.10
C LEU A 145 22.40 -14.72 19.72
N ILE A 146 21.97 -13.93 18.73
CA ILE A 146 21.78 -14.39 17.35
C ILE A 146 23.10 -14.85 16.73
N SER A 147 24.18 -14.09 16.93
CA SER A 147 25.49 -14.42 16.37
C SER A 147 25.99 -15.79 16.88
N ASN A 148 25.67 -16.14 18.12
CA ASN A 148 25.98 -17.45 18.69
C ASN A 148 25.08 -18.54 18.09
N THR A 149 23.77 -18.31 17.97
CA THR A 149 22.83 -19.26 17.35
C THR A 149 23.16 -19.54 15.88
N ILE A 150 23.54 -18.53 15.09
CA ILE A 150 23.93 -18.70 13.68
C ILE A 150 25.23 -19.50 13.54
N LYS A 151 26.19 -19.33 14.47
CA LYS A 151 27.43 -20.12 14.48
C LYS A 151 27.15 -21.59 14.78
N GLU A 152 26.25 -21.88 15.71
CA GLU A 152 25.82 -23.25 16.05
C GLU A 152 25.07 -23.92 14.88
N GLN A 153 24.23 -23.17 14.15
CA GLN A 153 23.52 -23.68 12.97
C GLN A 153 24.42 -23.95 11.76
N LYS A 154 25.52 -23.20 11.56
CA LYS A 154 26.47 -23.44 10.46
C LYS A 154 27.25 -24.76 10.58
N THR A 155 27.31 -25.35 11.78
CA THR A 155 27.91 -26.68 12.02
C THR A 155 27.03 -27.85 11.58
N THR A 156 25.76 -27.60 11.24
CA THR A 156 24.83 -28.63 10.75
C THR A 156 24.35 -28.23 9.36
N GLN A 157 25.04 -28.68 8.31
CA GLN A 157 24.56 -28.51 6.94
C GLN A 157 23.26 -29.31 6.75
N VAL A 158 22.13 -28.61 6.70
CA VAL A 158 20.87 -29.13 6.14
C VAL A 158 20.31 -28.07 5.21
N ASP A 159 19.97 -28.50 4.01
CA ASP A 159 19.43 -27.72 2.90
C ASP A 159 18.40 -26.68 3.35
N LYS A 160 18.64 -25.40 2.98
CA LYS A 160 17.70 -24.29 3.20
C LYS A 160 16.39 -24.56 2.46
N LYS A 161 15.44 -25.21 3.14
CA LYS A 161 14.01 -25.01 2.90
C LYS A 161 13.67 -23.61 3.39
N GLN A 162 13.11 -22.79 2.49
CA GLN A 162 12.57 -21.45 2.74
C GLN A 162 11.72 -21.46 4.03
N SER A 163 12.12 -20.70 5.06
CA SER A 163 11.44 -20.69 6.36
C SER A 163 10.17 -19.84 6.29
N ILE A 164 9.01 -20.48 6.41
CA ILE A 164 7.70 -19.83 6.44
C ILE A 164 7.60 -18.97 7.72
N ALA A 165 7.22 -17.70 7.60
CA ALA A 165 7.09 -16.80 8.75
C ALA A 165 5.86 -17.17 9.57
N LYS A 166 6.06 -17.61 10.81
CA LYS A 166 4.98 -17.89 11.78
C LYS A 166 4.81 -16.73 12.75
N LEU A 167 3.59 -16.20 12.86
CA LEU A 167 3.19 -15.10 13.76
C LEU A 167 2.27 -15.62 14.86
N HIS A 168 2.27 -14.98 16.03
CA HIS A 168 1.61 -15.45 17.24
C HIS A 168 0.18 -14.90 17.36
N ALA A 169 -0.75 -15.77 17.73
CA ALA A 169 -2.14 -15.38 18.00
C ALA A 169 -2.22 -14.49 19.26
N LEU A 170 -3.06 -13.46 19.25
CA LEU A 170 -3.39 -12.64 20.43
C LEU A 170 -4.19 -13.48 21.43
N LEU A 171 -3.82 -13.43 22.72
CA LEU A 171 -4.55 -14.08 23.81
C LEU A 171 -5.45 -13.09 24.55
N GLU A 172 -6.55 -13.61 25.11
CA GLU A 172 -7.57 -12.84 25.85
C GLU A 172 -7.01 -12.11 27.09
N ASN A 173 -5.91 -12.60 27.69
CA ASN A 173 -5.34 -12.00 28.90
C ASN A 173 -4.27 -10.93 28.63
N GLN A 174 -3.95 -10.64 27.37
CA GLN A 174 -2.87 -9.71 27.04
C GLN A 174 -3.28 -8.25 27.23
N ASN A 175 -2.30 -7.42 27.56
CA ASN A 175 -2.51 -5.98 27.65
C ASN A 175 -2.46 -5.37 26.25
N LEU A 176 -3.64 -5.13 25.67
CA LEU A 176 -3.83 -4.44 24.41
C LEU A 176 -4.31 -3.01 24.69
N GLU A 177 -3.61 -2.02 24.13
CA GLU A 177 -3.89 -0.60 24.38
C GLU A 177 -3.99 0.17 23.05
N CYS A 178 -4.74 1.28 23.04
CA CYS A 178 -4.50 2.30 22.01
C CYS A 178 -3.18 3.05 22.33
N ILE A 179 -2.62 3.76 21.34
CA ILE A 179 -1.37 4.51 21.56
C ILE A 179 -1.43 5.55 22.69
N HIS A 180 -2.62 6.03 23.05
CA HIS A 180 -2.82 6.96 24.15
C HIS A 180 -2.80 6.30 25.53
N GLY A 181 -2.78 4.97 25.61
CA GLY A 181 -2.81 4.21 26.87
C GLY A 181 -4.21 3.78 27.34
N GLY A 182 -5.24 3.97 26.51
CA GLY A 182 -6.56 3.40 26.77
C GLY A 182 -6.54 1.88 26.57
N LYS A 183 -7.07 1.12 27.53
CA LYS A 183 -7.02 -0.36 27.53
C LYS A 183 -8.20 -0.96 26.79
N VAL A 184 -7.91 -1.83 25.82
CA VAL A 184 -8.91 -2.63 25.11
C VAL A 184 -9.38 -3.75 26.04
N ILE A 185 -10.69 -3.90 26.19
CA ILE A 185 -11.31 -4.99 26.94
C ILE A 185 -11.39 -6.21 26.01
N LEU A 186 -10.49 -7.16 26.20
CA LEU A 186 -10.47 -8.41 25.45
C LEU A 186 -11.48 -9.39 26.04
N GLN A 187 -12.34 -9.95 25.20
CA GLN A 187 -13.26 -11.02 25.56
C GLN A 187 -13.40 -11.98 24.38
N SER A 188 -12.86 -13.19 24.53
CA SER A 188 -12.94 -14.21 23.48
C SER A 188 -14.32 -14.87 23.54
N ASN A 189 -15.06 -14.86 22.42
CA ASN A 189 -16.34 -15.56 22.26
C ASN A 189 -16.18 -16.74 21.33
N LYS A 190 -15.67 -16.51 20.12
CA LYS A 190 -15.47 -17.57 19.12
C LYS A 190 -14.12 -18.26 19.24
N GLY A 191 -13.13 -17.61 19.84
CA GLY A 191 -11.82 -18.20 20.15
C GLY A 191 -11.80 -19.10 21.39
N LYS A 192 -12.89 -19.19 22.19
CA LYS A 192 -12.96 -19.96 23.45
C LYS A 192 -12.50 -21.41 23.36
N SER A 193 -12.66 -22.04 22.20
CA SER A 193 -12.30 -23.45 21.97
C SER A 193 -10.80 -23.66 21.69
N PHE A 194 -10.03 -22.58 21.47
CA PHE A 194 -8.62 -22.62 21.13
C PHE A 194 -7.83 -21.90 22.22
N LYS A 195 -7.19 -22.68 23.10
CA LYS A 195 -6.59 -22.18 24.33
C LYS A 195 -5.12 -22.48 24.40
N ASP A 196 -4.32 -21.46 24.65
CA ASP A 196 -2.93 -21.61 25.05
C ASP A 196 -2.83 -21.52 26.57
N ASN A 197 -2.36 -22.58 27.24
CA ASN A 197 -2.32 -22.66 28.70
C ASN A 197 -3.65 -22.24 29.38
N ASN A 198 -4.78 -22.74 28.87
CA ASN A 198 -6.15 -22.40 29.27
C ASN A 198 -6.64 -20.98 28.97
N ILE A 199 -5.84 -20.14 28.30
CA ILE A 199 -6.22 -18.80 27.88
C ILE A 199 -6.67 -18.83 26.42
N PRO A 200 -7.91 -18.41 26.10
CA PRO A 200 -8.40 -18.35 24.73
C PRO A 200 -7.61 -17.40 23.83
N ILE A 201 -7.51 -17.74 22.54
CA ILE A 201 -7.07 -16.79 21.51
C ILE A 201 -8.20 -15.82 21.16
N MET A 202 -7.85 -14.68 20.57
CA MET A 202 -8.77 -13.69 20.03
C MET A 202 -8.96 -13.90 18.52
N LEU A 203 -10.21 -13.95 18.07
CA LEU A 203 -10.58 -13.98 16.66
C LEU A 203 -11.08 -12.61 16.18
N GLU A 204 -11.24 -12.44 14.87
CA GLU A 204 -11.66 -11.19 14.21
C GLU A 204 -12.86 -10.54 14.90
N SER A 205 -13.95 -11.29 15.11
CA SER A 205 -15.16 -10.75 15.74
C SER A 205 -15.02 -10.48 17.24
N ASP A 206 -14.06 -11.14 17.89
CA ASP A 206 -13.80 -10.97 19.33
C ASP A 206 -13.09 -9.62 19.60
N LEU A 207 -12.26 -9.15 18.66
CA LEU A 207 -11.55 -7.87 18.77
C LEU A 207 -12.28 -6.70 18.09
N LEU A 208 -13.03 -6.96 17.02
CA LEU A 208 -13.80 -5.93 16.33
C LEU A 208 -14.91 -5.40 17.24
N ASN A 209 -15.01 -4.06 17.37
CA ASN A 209 -15.91 -3.37 18.31
C ASN A 209 -15.62 -3.62 19.81
N SER A 210 -14.51 -4.24 20.19
CA SER A 210 -14.12 -4.31 21.61
C SER A 210 -14.01 -2.92 22.21
N SER A 211 -14.51 -2.78 23.44
CA SER A 211 -14.52 -1.50 24.15
C SER A 211 -13.11 -1.09 24.57
N ILE A 212 -12.85 0.22 24.57
CA ILE A 212 -11.61 0.83 25.05
C ILE A 212 -11.95 1.67 26.28
N SER A 213 -11.26 1.40 27.37
CA SER A 213 -11.47 2.04 28.67
C SER A 213 -10.29 2.95 29.03
N ALA A 214 -10.58 3.99 29.82
CA ALA A 214 -9.57 4.88 30.41
C ALA A 214 -8.57 5.51 29.41
N CYS A 215 -9.01 5.83 28.19
CA CYS A 215 -8.18 6.53 27.21
C CYS A 215 -8.01 8.01 27.60
N PRO A 216 -6.79 8.51 27.85
CA PRO A 216 -6.55 9.89 28.29
C PRO A 216 -6.49 10.90 27.12
N ASN A 217 -6.86 10.48 25.91
CA ASN A 217 -6.70 11.31 24.71
C ASN A 217 -7.47 12.64 24.83
N THR A 218 -6.79 13.73 24.51
CA THR A 218 -7.33 15.10 24.53
C THR A 218 -6.89 15.86 23.28
N ILE A 219 -7.76 16.72 22.76
CA ILE A 219 -7.47 17.63 21.64
C ILE A 219 -7.75 19.05 22.14
N ALA A 220 -6.72 19.90 22.14
CA ALA A 220 -6.82 21.29 22.63
C ALA A 220 -7.45 21.41 24.04
N GLY A 221 -7.13 20.47 24.93
CA GLY A 221 -7.66 20.42 26.30
C GLY A 221 -9.06 19.82 26.44
N VAL A 222 -9.71 19.44 25.34
CA VAL A 222 -11.01 18.73 25.35
C VAL A 222 -10.78 17.23 25.31
N SER A 223 -11.41 16.47 26.21
CA SER A 223 -11.30 15.01 26.24
C SER A 223 -11.98 14.37 25.03
N VAL A 224 -11.22 13.59 24.25
CA VAL A 224 -11.67 12.85 23.06
C VAL A 224 -11.17 11.40 23.13
N PRO A 225 -11.65 10.61 24.11
CA PRO A 225 -11.17 9.26 24.32
C PRO A 225 -11.51 8.34 23.15
N CYS A 226 -10.59 7.42 22.84
CA CYS A 226 -10.92 6.23 22.06
C CYS A 226 -11.91 5.38 22.87
N SER A 227 -12.98 4.92 22.23
CA SER A 227 -14.06 4.18 22.89
C SER A 227 -14.16 2.73 22.44
N LYS A 228 -13.72 2.41 21.21
CA LYS A 228 -13.74 1.05 20.70
C LYS A 228 -12.73 0.80 19.58
N VAL A 229 -12.48 -0.48 19.30
CA VAL A 229 -11.74 -0.93 18.12
C VAL A 229 -12.66 -0.91 16.89
N ALA A 230 -12.24 -0.26 15.81
CA ALA A 230 -13.06 -0.02 14.62
C ALA A 230 -12.65 -0.87 13.41
N ASN A 231 -11.39 -1.27 13.29
CA ASN A 231 -10.91 -2.12 12.20
C ASN A 231 -9.74 -2.98 12.67
N VAL A 232 -9.74 -4.24 12.25
CA VAL A 232 -8.76 -5.27 12.63
C VAL A 232 -8.14 -5.99 11.43
N LYS A 233 -8.52 -5.61 10.19
CA LYS A 233 -8.19 -6.33 8.96
C LYS A 233 -6.69 -6.52 8.73
N GLY A 234 -5.89 -5.54 9.15
CA GLY A 234 -4.44 -5.59 8.98
C GLY A 234 -3.73 -6.56 9.94
N ALA A 235 -4.43 -7.15 10.90
CA ALA A 235 -3.87 -8.08 11.87
C ALA A 235 -4.43 -9.51 11.76
N LEU A 236 -5.14 -9.83 10.68
CA LEU A 236 -5.78 -11.14 10.52
C LEU A 236 -4.79 -12.21 10.07
N SER A 237 -4.96 -13.43 10.58
CA SER A 237 -4.31 -14.62 10.05
C SER A 237 -4.76 -14.93 8.62
N GLN A 238 -3.97 -15.70 7.88
CA GLN A 238 -4.39 -16.22 6.57
C GLN A 238 -5.30 -17.44 6.69
N LYS A 239 -5.01 -18.32 7.65
CA LYS A 239 -5.81 -19.52 7.93
C LYS A 239 -6.92 -19.18 8.91
N LYS A 240 -8.13 -19.67 8.61
CA LYS A 240 -9.28 -19.55 9.50
C LYS A 240 -9.24 -20.60 10.60
N VAL A 241 -9.71 -20.21 11.78
CA VAL A 241 -9.96 -21.07 12.93
C VAL A 241 -11.39 -20.78 13.38
N ASN A 242 -12.22 -21.82 13.45
CA ASN A 242 -13.65 -21.66 13.74
C ASN A 242 -14.41 -20.72 12.77
N ASN A 243 -14.10 -20.83 11.47
CA ASN A 243 -14.64 -20.00 10.39
C ASN A 243 -14.30 -18.50 10.45
N GLU A 244 -13.40 -18.08 11.36
CA GLU A 244 -12.89 -16.71 11.45
C GLU A 244 -11.37 -16.65 11.43
N TYR A 245 -10.82 -15.47 11.18
CA TYR A 245 -9.38 -15.25 11.23
C TYR A 245 -8.92 -14.95 12.66
N ALA A 246 -7.78 -15.49 13.06
CA ALA A 246 -7.16 -15.17 14.33
C ALA A 246 -6.49 -13.78 14.26
N ILE A 247 -6.45 -13.08 15.39
CA ILE A 247 -5.70 -11.83 15.49
C ILE A 247 -4.23 -12.14 15.75
N LEU A 248 -3.32 -11.54 14.98
CA LEU A 248 -1.87 -11.72 15.07
C LEU A 248 -1.23 -10.57 15.84
N GLN A 249 -0.51 -10.89 16.91
CA GLN A 249 0.08 -9.91 17.84
C GLN A 249 1.05 -8.95 17.13
N GLU A 250 1.87 -9.49 16.25
CA GLU A 250 2.93 -8.77 15.54
C GLU A 250 2.39 -7.73 14.54
N LEU A 251 1.09 -7.80 14.23
CA LEU A 251 0.41 -6.93 13.29
C LEU A 251 -0.63 -6.01 13.95
N ILE A 252 -0.74 -6.03 15.28
CA ILE A 252 -1.74 -5.29 16.04
C ILE A 252 -1.73 -3.78 15.74
N SER A 253 -0.60 -3.20 15.33
CA SER A 253 -0.54 -1.79 14.94
C SER A 253 -1.36 -1.44 13.70
N ALA A 254 -1.76 -2.44 12.91
CA ALA A 254 -2.66 -2.24 11.78
C ALA A 254 -4.15 -2.27 12.18
N CYS A 255 -4.46 -2.57 13.45
CA CYS A 255 -5.79 -2.36 14.02
C CYS A 255 -5.94 -0.88 14.40
N ILE A 256 -7.12 -0.30 14.15
CA ILE A 256 -7.41 1.11 14.46
C ILE A 256 -8.65 1.25 15.35
N THR A 257 -8.62 2.28 16.21
CA THR A 257 -9.72 2.71 17.06
C THR A 257 -10.79 3.47 16.27
N ASP A 258 -11.94 3.73 16.89
CA ASP A 258 -13.01 4.60 16.35
C ASP A 258 -12.58 6.06 16.11
N LYS A 259 -11.41 6.45 16.63
CA LYS A 259 -10.79 7.76 16.41
C LYS A 259 -9.63 7.71 15.41
N GLY A 260 -9.42 6.58 14.73
CA GLY A 260 -8.40 6.43 13.68
C GLY A 260 -6.98 6.17 14.17
N PHE A 261 -6.79 5.94 15.47
CA PHE A 261 -5.46 5.70 16.06
C PHE A 261 -5.15 4.21 16.18
N PRO A 262 -3.88 3.80 16.02
CA PRO A 262 -3.48 2.40 16.08
C PRO A 262 -3.51 1.82 17.50
N LEU A 263 -3.48 0.47 17.56
CA LEU A 263 -3.31 -0.28 18.79
C LEU A 263 -1.85 -0.75 18.99
N LYS A 264 -1.51 -1.10 20.22
CA LYS A 264 -0.23 -1.71 20.61
C LYS A 264 -0.49 -2.83 21.60
N VAL A 265 0.31 -3.89 21.54
CA VAL A 265 0.24 -5.04 22.47
C VAL A 265 1.61 -5.32 23.05
N SER A 266 1.67 -5.71 24.32
CA SER A 266 2.87 -6.33 24.86
C SER A 266 2.97 -7.77 24.33
N PHE A 267 3.93 -8.00 23.44
CA PHE A 267 4.13 -9.30 22.83
C PHE A 267 4.31 -10.41 23.88
N THR A 268 3.65 -11.54 23.67
CA THR A 268 3.81 -12.75 24.48
C THR A 268 3.80 -13.94 23.53
N PRO A 269 4.86 -14.75 23.46
CA PRO A 269 4.87 -15.94 22.62
C PRO A 269 3.72 -16.88 22.94
N THR A 270 3.07 -17.41 21.91
CA THR A 270 1.97 -18.37 22.04
C THR A 270 2.21 -19.67 21.26
N GLN A 271 1.52 -20.74 21.66
CA GLN A 271 1.52 -22.03 20.96
C GLN A 271 0.73 -21.96 19.65
N PHE A 272 -0.24 -21.04 19.54
CA PHE A 272 -1.02 -20.82 18.32
C PHE A 272 -0.27 -19.85 17.40
N LYS A 273 0.44 -20.44 16.44
CA LYS A 273 1.18 -19.69 15.43
C LYS A 273 0.55 -19.88 14.05
N PHE A 274 0.46 -18.80 13.29
CA PHE A 274 -0.09 -18.79 11.95
C PHE A 274 0.96 -18.38 10.94
N ASP A 275 0.98 -19.08 9.82
CA ASP A 275 1.83 -18.72 8.69
C ASP A 275 1.36 -17.37 8.11
N HIS A 276 2.30 -16.45 7.93
CA HIS A 276 2.09 -15.14 7.31
C HIS A 276 2.88 -14.99 6.01
N SER A 277 3.89 -15.83 5.76
CA SER A 277 4.44 -15.97 4.41
C SER A 277 3.53 -16.85 3.58
N PHE A 278 3.26 -16.45 2.34
CA PHE A 278 2.69 -17.34 1.33
C PHE A 278 3.57 -18.60 1.22
N ASP A 279 3.02 -19.79 1.45
CA ASP A 279 3.70 -21.04 1.09
C ASP A 279 3.53 -21.25 -0.43
N PRO A 280 4.62 -21.27 -1.21
CA PRO A 280 4.55 -21.50 -2.66
C PRO A 280 3.97 -22.87 -3.02
N LYS A 281 3.96 -23.84 -2.09
CA LYS A 281 3.47 -25.20 -2.30
C LYS A 281 2.06 -25.43 -1.75
N GLU A 282 1.67 -24.84 -0.63
CA GLU A 282 0.26 -24.88 -0.19
C GLU A 282 -0.65 -24.01 -1.07
N GLY A 283 -0.11 -23.06 -1.84
CA GLY A 283 -0.83 -22.40 -2.95
C GLY A 283 -1.20 -23.32 -4.13
N LEU A 284 -0.80 -24.60 -4.10
CA LEU A 284 -1.13 -25.62 -5.11
C LEU A 284 -1.82 -26.85 -4.50
N GLY A 285 -2.27 -26.77 -3.24
CA GLY A 285 -3.00 -27.84 -2.55
C GLY A 285 -4.51 -27.67 -2.61
N GLY A 286 -5.12 -27.96 -3.76
CA GLY A 286 -6.51 -28.44 -3.83
C GLY A 286 -7.59 -27.69 -3.04
N GLU A 287 -7.68 -26.36 -3.12
CA GLU A 287 -8.98 -25.69 -3.00
C GLU A 287 -9.49 -25.33 -4.39
N SER A 288 -10.27 -26.26 -4.95
CA SER A 288 -11.25 -25.96 -5.96
C SER A 288 -12.25 -24.93 -5.43
N LYS A 289 -11.97 -23.65 -5.69
CA LYS A 289 -12.92 -22.70 -6.26
C LYS A 289 -12.16 -21.45 -6.69
N GLU A 290 -12.23 -21.20 -7.99
CA GLU A 290 -11.88 -19.97 -8.68
C GLU A 290 -12.23 -18.72 -7.86
N SER A 291 -11.27 -18.12 -7.16
CA SER A 291 -11.31 -16.68 -6.93
C SER A 291 -10.69 -16.04 -8.18
N GLY A 292 -11.50 -15.96 -9.24
CA GLY A 292 -11.08 -15.45 -10.52
C GLY A 292 -10.42 -14.08 -10.38
N LEU A 293 -9.31 -13.87 -11.11
CA LEU A 293 -9.03 -12.57 -11.70
C LEU A 293 -10.19 -12.26 -12.67
N GLY A 294 -11.35 -11.96 -12.09
CA GLY A 294 -12.52 -11.57 -12.84
C GLY A 294 -12.20 -10.27 -13.53
N TYR A 295 -12.43 -10.21 -14.84
CA TYR A 295 -12.43 -8.95 -15.54
C TYR A 295 -13.47 -8.03 -14.90
N GLU A 296 -13.01 -6.93 -14.32
CA GLU A 296 -13.85 -5.81 -13.92
C GLU A 296 -13.73 -4.74 -15.00
N LYS A 297 -14.88 -4.26 -15.49
CA LYS A 297 -14.90 -3.17 -16.46
C LYS A 297 -14.25 -1.93 -15.83
N PRO A 298 -13.20 -1.37 -16.44
CA PRO A 298 -12.58 -0.15 -15.93
C PRO A 298 -13.55 1.03 -16.05
N ILE A 299 -13.69 1.79 -14.95
CA ILE A 299 -14.53 2.98 -14.88
C ILE A 299 -13.66 4.13 -14.34
N PHE A 300 -13.77 5.29 -14.98
CA PHE A 300 -13.12 6.53 -14.55
C PHE A 300 -14.12 7.38 -13.79
N TYR A 301 -13.85 7.67 -12.52
CA TYR A 301 -14.78 8.43 -11.67
C TYR A 301 -14.34 9.89 -11.57
N ILE A 302 -15.29 10.80 -11.70
CA ILE A 302 -15.10 12.23 -11.54
C ILE A 302 -16.09 12.75 -10.50
N ASP A 303 -15.57 13.17 -9.36
CA ASP A 303 -16.35 13.85 -8.33
C ASP A 303 -16.19 15.36 -8.49
N TYR A 304 -17.31 16.07 -8.53
CA TYR A 304 -17.37 17.51 -8.70
C TYR A 304 -17.81 18.19 -7.40
N LYS A 305 -17.05 19.19 -6.98
CA LYS A 305 -17.36 20.03 -5.82
C LYS A 305 -17.08 21.50 -6.15
N ILE A 306 -18.05 22.38 -5.87
CA ILE A 306 -17.87 23.82 -6.07
C ILE A 306 -17.07 24.45 -4.92
N ASP A 307 -17.25 23.89 -3.72
CA ASP A 307 -16.63 24.34 -2.47
C ASP A 307 -16.40 23.10 -1.58
N TYR A 308 -15.38 23.14 -0.70
CA TYR A 308 -15.11 22.09 0.28
C TYR A 308 -16.25 21.95 1.32
N GLU A 309 -17.03 23.00 1.53
CA GLU A 309 -18.21 23.00 2.43
C GLU A 309 -19.51 22.57 1.74
N GLN A 310 -19.49 22.36 0.42
CA GLN A 310 -20.67 22.00 -0.34
C GLN A 310 -21.08 20.54 -0.08
N LYS A 311 -22.40 20.26 -0.10
CA LYS A 311 -22.92 18.89 -0.05
C LYS A 311 -22.35 18.07 -1.20
N ASP A 312 -21.92 16.85 -0.90
CA ASP A 312 -21.48 15.88 -1.91
C ASP A 312 -22.59 15.53 -2.90
N PHE A 313 -22.20 15.14 -4.12
CA PHE A 313 -23.07 14.57 -5.16
C PHE A 313 -24.11 15.52 -5.77
N ILE A 314 -23.74 16.78 -5.99
CA ILE A 314 -24.65 17.73 -6.63
C ILE A 314 -24.91 17.34 -8.08
N PRO A 315 -26.19 17.26 -8.52
CA PRO A 315 -26.52 16.97 -9.91
C PRO A 315 -25.89 17.97 -10.88
N ILE A 316 -25.18 17.46 -11.87
CA ILE A 316 -24.61 18.27 -12.96
C ILE A 316 -25.61 18.32 -14.10
N HIS A 317 -26.28 19.45 -14.32
CA HIS A 317 -27.29 19.56 -15.38
C HIS A 317 -26.72 19.98 -16.73
N SER A 318 -25.57 20.64 -16.76
CA SER A 318 -24.88 21.02 -17.99
C SER A 318 -23.37 21.03 -17.79
N MET A 319 -22.64 20.58 -18.81
CA MET A 319 -21.19 20.71 -18.91
C MET A 319 -20.76 20.70 -20.37
N LYS A 320 -19.51 21.07 -20.64
CA LYS A 320 -18.90 20.85 -21.95
C LYS A 320 -17.83 19.77 -21.83
N ILE A 321 -17.88 18.77 -22.70
CA ILE A 321 -16.82 17.77 -22.84
C ILE A 321 -16.26 17.89 -24.24
N LEU A 322 -14.94 18.04 -24.36
CA LEU A 322 -14.24 18.25 -25.63
C LEU A 322 -14.75 19.48 -26.42
N GLY A 323 -15.38 20.45 -25.75
CA GLY A 323 -16.01 21.62 -26.34
C GLY A 323 -17.46 21.43 -26.78
N GLU A 324 -17.99 20.20 -26.75
CA GLU A 324 -19.40 19.91 -27.04
C GLU A 324 -20.25 20.06 -25.78
N GLU A 325 -21.42 20.68 -25.91
CA GLU A 325 -22.34 20.91 -24.80
C GLU A 325 -23.17 19.65 -24.53
N LEU A 326 -23.14 19.21 -23.27
CA LEU A 326 -23.94 18.10 -22.77
C LEU A 326 -24.88 18.64 -21.70
N SER A 327 -26.18 18.44 -21.90
CA SER A 327 -27.23 18.88 -20.97
C SER A 327 -28.18 17.74 -20.63
N SER A 328 -28.77 17.79 -19.44
CA SER A 328 -29.78 16.84 -18.99
C SER A 328 -30.93 17.55 -18.30
N ASN A 329 -32.16 17.23 -18.73
CA ASN A 329 -33.40 17.80 -18.19
C ASN A 329 -33.92 17.04 -16.94
N ASP A 330 -33.31 15.90 -16.59
CA ASP A 330 -33.72 14.99 -15.50
C ASP A 330 -32.77 15.09 -14.28
N ASN A 331 -32.49 13.96 -13.60
CA ASN A 331 -31.65 13.77 -12.40
C ASN A 331 -30.14 14.07 -12.57
N GLY A 332 -29.77 14.97 -13.49
CA GLY A 332 -28.38 15.32 -13.83
C GLY A 332 -27.65 14.30 -14.69
N ILE A 333 -26.50 14.71 -15.21
CA ILE A 333 -25.60 13.90 -16.02
C ILE A 333 -24.83 12.95 -15.10
N LYS A 334 -25.02 11.64 -15.28
CA LYS A 334 -24.44 10.59 -14.43
C LYS A 334 -23.26 9.87 -15.06
N GLU A 335 -23.27 9.72 -16.39
CA GLU A 335 -22.22 9.02 -17.10
C GLU A 335 -21.93 9.63 -18.46
N TYR A 336 -20.69 9.42 -18.94
CA TYR A 336 -20.26 9.75 -20.29
C TYR A 336 -19.36 8.64 -20.82
N LYS A 337 -19.48 8.32 -22.11
CA LYS A 337 -18.61 7.35 -22.78
C LYS A 337 -17.69 8.10 -23.74
N LEU A 338 -16.40 8.19 -23.39
CA LEU A 338 -15.39 8.75 -24.27
C LEU A 338 -14.90 7.67 -25.25
N GLU A 339 -15.03 7.94 -26.55
CA GLU A 339 -14.31 7.20 -27.59
C GLU A 339 -12.91 7.78 -27.76
N ILE A 340 -11.89 6.93 -27.60
CA ILE A 340 -10.48 7.32 -27.66
C ILE A 340 -10.09 7.89 -29.03
N SER A 341 -10.78 7.50 -30.09
CA SER A 341 -10.63 8.08 -31.43
C SER A 341 -11.11 9.54 -31.53
N LYS A 342 -12.08 9.95 -30.71
CA LYS A 342 -12.64 11.31 -30.65
C LYS A 342 -11.88 12.20 -29.65
N ALA A 343 -11.09 11.61 -28.76
CA ALA A 343 -10.23 12.36 -27.84
C ALA A 343 -9.13 13.12 -28.61
N LYS A 344 -8.79 14.30 -28.10
CA LYS A 344 -7.79 15.19 -28.70
C LYS A 344 -6.40 14.57 -28.60
N GLU A 345 -5.55 14.88 -29.57
CA GLU A 345 -4.12 14.57 -29.51
C GLU A 345 -3.40 15.59 -28.62
N LEU A 346 -2.22 15.24 -28.11
CA LEU A 346 -1.35 16.26 -27.52
C LEU A 346 -0.87 17.22 -28.61
N ASP A 347 -1.18 18.50 -28.43
CA ASP A 347 -0.63 19.57 -29.26
C ASP A 347 0.88 19.79 -28.99
N GLU A 348 1.54 20.53 -29.88
CA GLU A 348 2.98 20.80 -29.79
C GLU A 348 3.33 21.64 -28.56
N PHE A 349 2.43 22.53 -28.14
CA PHE A 349 2.65 23.40 -26.98
C PHE A 349 2.71 22.57 -25.69
N LEU A 350 1.75 21.66 -25.48
CA LEU A 350 1.73 20.73 -24.35
C LEU A 350 2.93 19.79 -24.38
N LYS A 351 3.30 19.26 -25.56
CA LYS A 351 4.52 18.45 -25.72
C LYS A 351 5.80 19.20 -25.36
N SER A 352 5.80 20.53 -25.51
CA SER A 352 6.97 21.36 -25.18
C SER A 352 7.15 21.59 -23.68
N GLN A 353 6.09 21.39 -22.87
CA GLN A 353 6.12 21.54 -21.42
C GLN A 353 7.03 20.48 -20.79
N GLU A 354 7.87 20.92 -19.86
CA GLU A 354 8.91 20.07 -19.23
C GLU A 354 8.33 18.84 -18.52
N LEU A 355 7.18 19.01 -17.88
CA LEU A 355 6.38 17.92 -17.31
C LEU A 355 6.07 16.82 -18.33
N VAL A 356 5.55 17.21 -19.50
CA VAL A 356 5.14 16.28 -20.56
C VAL A 356 6.37 15.65 -21.22
N LYS A 357 7.49 16.38 -21.34
CA LYS A 357 8.75 15.83 -21.82
C LYS A 357 9.27 14.71 -20.93
N ASN A 358 9.22 14.87 -19.61
CA ASN A 358 9.64 13.84 -18.66
C ASN A 358 8.72 12.60 -18.76
N LEU A 359 7.41 12.81 -18.85
CA LEU A 359 6.45 11.71 -19.07
C LEU A 359 6.71 10.96 -20.37
N LEU A 360 7.07 11.66 -21.45
CA LEU A 360 7.40 11.02 -22.73
C LEU A 360 8.71 10.22 -22.69
N GLN A 361 9.61 10.50 -21.75
CA GLN A 361 10.80 9.68 -21.48
C GLN A 361 10.43 8.40 -20.72
N ASP A 362 9.60 8.52 -19.66
CA ASP A 362 9.20 7.39 -18.82
C ASP A 362 8.17 6.46 -19.50
N TYR A 363 7.30 7.03 -20.34
CA TYR A 363 6.24 6.34 -21.06
C TYR A 363 6.34 6.64 -22.55
N THR A 364 7.18 5.88 -23.27
CA THR A 364 7.44 6.18 -24.68
C THR A 364 6.18 6.08 -25.55
N THR A 365 6.10 6.93 -26.59
CA THR A 365 5.02 6.89 -27.60
C THR A 365 5.04 5.63 -28.47
N LYS A 366 6.13 4.87 -28.44
CA LYS A 366 6.23 3.56 -29.07
C LYS A 366 5.27 2.57 -28.40
N GLU A 367 5.28 2.54 -27.07
CA GLU A 367 4.55 1.57 -26.25
C GLU A 367 3.19 2.10 -25.76
N ASN A 368 3.02 3.42 -25.73
CA ASN A 368 1.83 4.07 -25.18
C ASN A 368 1.20 5.02 -26.20
N LEU A 369 -0.13 5.10 -26.17
CA LEU A 369 -0.92 6.12 -26.85
C LEU A 369 -1.23 7.23 -25.85
N TYR A 370 -1.17 8.48 -26.28
CA TYR A 370 -1.49 9.63 -25.45
C TYR A 370 -2.74 10.32 -25.97
N LYS A 371 -3.70 10.56 -25.08
CA LYS A 371 -4.98 11.17 -25.43
C LYS A 371 -5.42 12.19 -24.42
N PHE A 372 -6.13 13.18 -24.90
CA PHE A 372 -6.51 14.34 -24.12
C PHE A 372 -8.03 14.54 -24.14
N MET A 373 -8.57 14.88 -22.97
CA MET A 373 -9.96 15.29 -22.80
C MET A 373 -10.04 16.50 -21.88
N ASP A 374 -10.79 17.51 -22.30
CA ASP A 374 -11.18 18.63 -21.46
C ASP A 374 -12.64 18.51 -21.03
N ILE A 375 -12.91 18.81 -19.76
CA ILE A 375 -14.24 19.01 -19.21
C ILE A 375 -14.32 20.43 -18.68
N THR A 376 -15.30 21.18 -19.14
CA THR A 376 -15.58 22.53 -18.68
C THR A 376 -16.93 22.58 -17.99
N LEU A 377 -16.93 23.08 -16.75
CA LEU A 377 -18.09 23.30 -15.92
C LEU A 377 -18.06 24.75 -15.44
N GLN A 378 -19.09 25.52 -15.82
CA GLN A 378 -19.13 26.96 -15.58
C GLN A 378 -17.84 27.64 -16.09
N ASN A 379 -17.03 28.21 -15.19
CA ASN A 379 -15.79 28.93 -15.52
C ASN A 379 -14.52 28.08 -15.31
N HIS A 380 -14.67 26.78 -15.02
CA HIS A 380 -13.57 25.88 -14.68
C HIS A 380 -13.38 24.84 -15.76
N THR A 381 -12.14 24.69 -16.22
CA THR A 381 -11.78 23.68 -17.20
C THR A 381 -10.74 22.75 -16.61
N LYS A 382 -11.03 21.45 -16.60
CA LYS A 382 -10.08 20.41 -16.20
C LYS A 382 -9.67 19.61 -17.41
N PHE A 383 -8.39 19.34 -17.48
CA PHE A 383 -7.74 18.62 -18.55
C PHE A 383 -7.27 17.26 -18.03
N TYR A 384 -7.58 16.23 -18.80
CA TYR A 384 -7.21 14.85 -18.51
C TYR A 384 -6.30 14.34 -19.61
N ILE A 385 -5.10 13.92 -19.23
CA ILE A 385 -4.14 13.25 -20.12
C ILE A 385 -4.17 11.76 -19.78
N PHE A 386 -4.56 10.93 -20.75
CA PHE A 386 -4.56 9.48 -20.64
C PHE A 386 -3.35 8.89 -21.37
N ILE A 387 -2.53 8.16 -20.62
CA ILE A 387 -1.45 7.30 -21.13
C ILE A 387 -2.04 5.89 -21.25
N ILE A 388 -2.25 5.42 -22.48
CA ILE A 388 -2.91 4.15 -22.78
C ILE A 388 -1.86 3.16 -23.34
N PRO A 389 -1.45 2.13 -22.58
CA PRO A 389 -0.52 1.13 -23.09
C PRO A 389 -1.11 0.37 -24.28
N LYS A 390 -0.33 0.21 -25.35
CA LYS A 390 -0.81 -0.39 -26.62
C LYS A 390 -0.93 -1.90 -26.61
N ASN A 391 -0.35 -2.59 -25.62
CA ASN A 391 -0.28 -4.05 -25.60
C ASN A 391 -0.56 -4.61 -24.21
N ILE A 392 -1.56 -5.48 -24.08
CA ILE A 392 -1.77 -6.23 -22.83
C ILE A 392 -0.60 -7.23 -22.64
N PRO A 393 0.02 -7.29 -21.45
CA PRO A 393 1.05 -8.29 -21.14
C PRO A 393 0.57 -9.72 -21.42
N LYS A 394 1.44 -10.58 -21.98
CA LYS A 394 1.10 -11.97 -22.37
C LYS A 394 0.49 -12.78 -21.22
N VAL A 395 0.99 -12.56 -20.00
CA VAL A 395 0.48 -13.21 -18.77
C VAL A 395 -0.98 -12.86 -18.54
N LEU A 396 -1.35 -11.58 -18.66
CA LEU A 396 -2.74 -11.12 -18.51
C LEU A 396 -3.63 -11.59 -19.66
N LYS A 397 -3.12 -11.63 -20.91
CA LYS A 397 -3.88 -12.12 -22.08
C LYS A 397 -4.40 -13.55 -21.87
N LYS A 398 -3.68 -14.42 -21.16
CA LYS A 398 -4.10 -15.81 -20.88
C LYS A 398 -5.34 -15.87 -19.97
N TYR A 399 -5.50 -14.94 -19.03
CA TYR A 399 -6.61 -14.95 -18.07
C TYR A 399 -7.92 -14.40 -18.65
N TYR A 400 -7.84 -13.55 -19.67
CA TYR A 400 -9.03 -12.90 -20.26
C TYR A 400 -9.48 -13.52 -21.58
N LYS A 401 -8.69 -14.42 -22.18
CA LYS A 401 -8.97 -15.02 -23.50
C LYS A 401 -10.37 -15.62 -23.57
N ASP A 402 -10.80 -16.31 -22.51
CA ASP A 402 -12.07 -17.04 -22.46
C ASP A 402 -13.07 -16.40 -21.47
N ASN A 403 -12.80 -15.18 -20.97
CA ASN A 403 -13.70 -14.49 -20.02
C ASN A 403 -14.81 -13.72 -20.77
N GLU A 404 -16.07 -14.15 -20.59
CA GLU A 404 -17.23 -13.56 -21.27
C GLU A 404 -17.41 -12.06 -20.96
N THR A 405 -17.22 -11.65 -19.71
CA THR A 405 -17.32 -10.24 -19.29
C THR A 405 -16.29 -9.36 -20.00
N TYR A 406 -15.06 -9.86 -20.17
CA TYR A 406 -14.03 -9.20 -20.96
C TYR A 406 -14.41 -9.13 -22.43
N GLN A 407 -14.87 -10.23 -23.03
CA GLN A 407 -15.25 -10.21 -24.45
C GLN A 407 -16.35 -9.17 -24.75
N ASN A 408 -17.30 -9.02 -23.85
CA ASN A 408 -18.37 -8.02 -23.92
C ASN A 408 -17.90 -6.57 -23.65
N ASN A 409 -16.73 -6.38 -23.06
CA ASN A 409 -16.21 -5.07 -22.66
C ASN A 409 -14.77 -4.81 -23.13
N LYS A 410 -14.26 -5.58 -24.10
CA LYS A 410 -12.86 -5.54 -24.54
C LYS A 410 -12.38 -4.16 -24.95
N ASP A 411 -13.30 -3.33 -25.46
CA ASP A 411 -12.99 -1.97 -25.87
C ASP A 411 -12.68 -1.04 -24.69
N TYR A 412 -13.03 -1.40 -23.45
CA TYR A 412 -12.64 -0.65 -22.25
C TYR A 412 -11.23 -1.02 -21.75
N GLY A 413 -10.58 -1.99 -22.39
CA GLY A 413 -9.23 -2.42 -22.06
C GLY A 413 -9.17 -3.24 -20.77
N VAL A 414 -7.94 -3.57 -20.36
CA VAL A 414 -7.64 -4.39 -19.17
C VAL A 414 -6.88 -3.56 -18.15
N GLY A 415 -7.24 -3.63 -16.86
CA GLY A 415 -6.55 -2.92 -15.78
C GLY A 415 -7.41 -1.86 -15.12
N LYS A 416 -6.79 -0.88 -14.48
CA LYS A 416 -7.46 0.18 -13.70
C LYS A 416 -6.80 1.52 -14.02
N PHE A 417 -7.54 2.62 -13.86
CA PHE A 417 -6.97 3.96 -13.94
C PHE A 417 -6.08 4.20 -12.71
N LYS A 418 -4.83 4.63 -12.94
CA LYS A 418 -3.91 5.06 -11.87
C LYS A 418 -3.47 6.48 -12.17
N ILE A 419 -3.52 7.34 -11.16
CA ILE A 419 -3.00 8.68 -11.31
C ILE A 419 -1.47 8.66 -11.36
N VAL A 420 -0.91 9.41 -12.30
CA VAL A 420 0.53 9.57 -12.50
C VAL A 420 0.98 10.90 -11.94
N ASP A 421 0.26 11.99 -12.25
CA ASP A 421 0.60 13.33 -11.77
C ASP A 421 -0.59 14.30 -11.79
N LYS A 422 -0.49 15.42 -11.07
CA LYS A 422 -1.46 16.53 -11.02
C LYS A 422 -0.77 17.89 -11.07
N VAL A 423 -1.26 18.78 -11.93
CA VAL A 423 -0.77 20.17 -12.04
C VAL A 423 -1.94 21.14 -12.01
N ASN A 424 -1.91 22.08 -11.07
CA ASN A 424 -2.86 23.18 -11.03
C ASN A 424 -2.28 24.38 -11.79
N ILE A 425 -3.02 24.91 -12.76
CA ILE A 425 -2.66 26.12 -13.52
C ILE A 425 -3.62 27.22 -13.08
N TYR A 426 -3.16 28.06 -12.15
CA TYR A 426 -3.93 29.22 -11.69
C TYR A 426 -3.75 30.38 -12.67
N ASP A 427 -4.84 30.81 -13.31
CA ASP A 427 -4.94 32.05 -14.08
C ASP A 427 -6.07 32.88 -13.45
N ASP A 428 -5.86 34.18 -13.26
CA ASP A 428 -6.69 35.11 -12.47
C ASP A 428 -8.14 35.25 -12.98
N LYS A 429 -8.46 34.67 -14.15
CA LYS A 429 -9.79 34.70 -14.79
C LYS A 429 -10.42 33.33 -15.05
N THR A 430 -9.66 32.23 -14.97
CA THR A 430 -10.15 30.85 -15.19
C THR A 430 -9.33 29.86 -14.38
N SER A 431 -9.94 29.01 -13.54
CA SER A 431 -9.17 27.93 -12.90
C SER A 431 -9.02 26.76 -13.88
N LYS A 432 -7.77 26.48 -14.26
CA LYS A 432 -7.39 25.34 -15.09
C LYS A 432 -6.63 24.32 -14.25
N SER A 433 -6.91 23.03 -14.45
CA SER A 433 -6.13 21.96 -13.81
C SER A 433 -5.89 20.83 -14.79
N ILE A 434 -4.75 20.16 -14.65
CA ILE A 434 -4.33 19.02 -15.46
C ILE A 434 -4.15 17.83 -14.53
N GLU A 435 -4.74 16.70 -14.88
CA GLU A 435 -4.44 15.41 -14.25
C GLU A 435 -4.02 14.40 -15.31
N ILE A 436 -2.96 13.65 -15.00
CA ILE A 436 -2.40 12.64 -15.88
C ILE A 436 -2.67 11.27 -15.29
N TYR A 437 -3.22 10.37 -16.10
CA TYR A 437 -3.62 9.04 -15.71
C TYR A 437 -3.00 7.98 -16.63
N LEU A 438 -2.50 6.91 -16.02
CA LEU A 438 -2.29 5.64 -16.71
C LEU A 438 -3.64 4.95 -16.85
N ALA A 439 -4.07 4.73 -18.08
CA ALA A 439 -5.34 4.12 -18.44
C ALA A 439 -5.19 2.61 -18.69
N PRO A 440 -6.30 1.85 -18.73
CA PRO A 440 -6.28 0.43 -19.04
C PRO A 440 -5.61 0.10 -20.38
N TYR A 441 -4.94 -1.05 -20.44
CA TYR A 441 -4.26 -1.54 -21.64
C TYR A 441 -5.24 -1.71 -22.80
N GLU A 442 -4.84 -1.26 -24.00
CA GLU A 442 -5.62 -1.37 -25.24
C GLU A 442 -7.02 -0.71 -25.18
N ALA A 443 -7.26 0.21 -24.24
CA ALA A 443 -8.55 0.90 -24.11
C ALA A 443 -8.87 1.74 -25.36
N LYS A 444 -10.07 1.53 -25.90
CA LYS A 444 -10.70 2.30 -27.00
C LYS A 444 -11.89 3.13 -26.52
N HIS A 445 -12.47 2.76 -25.39
CA HIS A 445 -13.52 3.48 -24.70
C HIS A 445 -13.13 3.73 -23.24
N ILE A 446 -13.46 4.89 -22.71
CA ILE A 446 -13.42 5.18 -21.29
C ILE A 446 -14.85 5.44 -20.83
N LYS A 447 -15.34 4.62 -19.89
CA LYS A 447 -16.60 4.91 -19.19
C LYS A 447 -16.29 5.88 -18.06
N ILE A 448 -16.94 7.03 -18.08
CA ILE A 448 -16.83 8.06 -17.06
C ILE A 448 -18.12 8.06 -16.24
N ILE A 449 -18.02 8.07 -14.92
CA ILE A 449 -19.15 8.26 -14.02
C ILE A 449 -18.91 9.52 -13.18
N PHE A 450 -19.96 10.32 -13.02
CA PHE A 450 -19.93 11.57 -12.27
C PHE A 450 -20.67 11.42 -10.94
N ASN A 451 -20.09 11.97 -9.87
CA ASN A 451 -20.76 12.17 -8.58
C ASN A 451 -21.44 10.91 -8.01
N GLU A 452 -20.73 9.78 -8.00
CA GLU A 452 -21.19 8.54 -7.38
C GLU A 452 -20.57 8.37 -5.99
N ASN A 453 -21.30 7.77 -5.05
CA ASN A 453 -20.86 7.64 -3.66
C ASN A 453 -19.70 6.62 -3.52
N LEU A 454 -18.46 7.11 -3.37
CA LEU A 454 -17.23 6.34 -3.54
C LEU A 454 -16.44 6.10 -2.23
N TYR A 455 -17.10 6.02 -1.07
CA TYR A 455 -16.44 5.74 0.24
C TYR A 455 -15.53 4.47 0.22
N GLU A 456 -15.65 3.59 -0.77
CA GLU A 456 -14.82 2.38 -0.94
C GLU A 456 -13.81 2.42 -2.11
N LYS A 457 -13.70 3.50 -2.90
CA LYS A 457 -12.88 3.52 -4.15
C LYS A 457 -11.96 4.76 -4.33
N LEU A 458 -11.43 5.31 -3.24
CA LEU A 458 -10.60 6.53 -3.19
C LEU A 458 -9.37 6.58 -4.13
N THR A 459 -8.86 5.45 -4.65
CA THR A 459 -7.68 5.41 -5.53
C THR A 459 -7.97 5.59 -7.03
N GLN A 460 -9.25 5.69 -7.43
CA GLN A 460 -9.69 5.76 -8.83
C GLN A 460 -10.46 7.04 -9.19
N THR A 461 -10.50 8.00 -8.26
CA THR A 461 -11.41 9.15 -8.35
C THR A 461 -10.63 10.44 -8.62
N SER A 462 -10.98 11.12 -9.70
CA SER A 462 -10.59 12.51 -9.93
C SER A 462 -11.53 13.42 -9.14
N ILE A 463 -10.98 14.31 -8.31
CA ILE A 463 -11.78 15.34 -7.63
C ILE A 463 -11.61 16.66 -8.39
N PHE A 464 -12.71 17.16 -8.95
CA PHE A 464 -12.84 18.44 -9.62
C PHE A 464 -13.34 19.45 -8.57
N CYS A 465 -12.40 20.16 -7.92
CA CYS A 465 -12.72 21.26 -7.02
C CYS A 465 -12.67 22.59 -7.76
N ILE A 466 -13.75 23.36 -7.66
CA ILE A 466 -13.73 24.80 -7.89
C ILE A 466 -13.29 25.44 -6.56
N ARG A 467 -12.55 26.54 -6.65
CA ARG A 467 -12.25 27.39 -5.49
C ARG A 467 -13.18 28.59 -5.53
#